data_AF-A0A8J3TZD1-F1
#
_entry.id   AF-A0A8J3TZD1-F1
#
_cell.length_a   1.000
_cell.length_b   1.000
_cell.length_c   1.000
_cell.angle_alpha   90.00
_cell.angle_beta   90.00
_cell.angle_gamma   90.00
#
_symmetry.space_group_name_H-M   'P 1'
#
loop_
_entity.id
_entity.type
_entity.pdbx_description
1 polymer ?
#
loop_
_entity_poly.entity_id
_entity_poly.type
_entity_poly.pdbx_seq_one_letter_code
_entity_poly.pdbx_strand_id
1 'polypeptide(L)'
;MFIGAALVALTACGTAEPPTRAIPQTPSAGSPGTSTAAAPSAPKSCPGQWGGDGIGGWVPAASDVAGAAESLVPGSPVEALICAYPGDNTNPGGERLAGTRTLKDGAGQLARDLGYLPVGSTDSGACTAMGGPMTNYLIRFGYADGRSLWVGSAEEVNHCAMTTNGTAGSSTYVGDRITDAYRKGPATSAREKDPCRTWMARRGQNARMVPDEPTSLVVCRLDPQGGQASRTEYGTDVARQLATTLNALDTRPSDNSCRQTEGADPGVILRLVFGYADGPPTAVMVQAFCTPSVNNGLLQADGDDRLHQEATRLAPR
;
A
#
# COMPACT_ATOMS: atom_id res chain seq x y z
N MET A 1 8.23 38.98 47.93
CA MET A 1 8.13 38.00 49.02
C MET A 1 8.78 36.71 48.52
N PHE A 2 10.02 36.48 48.96
CA PHE A 2 10.82 35.23 49.05
C PHE A 2 9.99 33.92 48.97
N ILE A 3 10.35 32.75 48.39
CA ILE A 3 11.56 31.91 48.13
C ILE A 3 11.04 30.77 47.19
N GLY A 4 11.75 30.00 46.37
CA GLY A 4 13.18 29.79 46.14
C GLY A 4 13.39 28.70 45.08
N ALA A 5 14.56 28.74 44.46
CA ALA A 5 15.05 27.77 43.49
C ALA A 5 15.67 26.56 44.19
N ALA A 6 15.42 25.35 43.68
CA ALA A 6 16.12 24.13 44.07
C ALA A 6 17.11 23.75 42.97
N LEU A 7 18.40 23.91 43.29
CA LEU A 7 19.54 23.36 42.57
C LEU A 7 19.68 21.88 42.94
N VAL A 8 19.70 20.98 41.97
CA VAL A 8 20.09 19.57 42.18
C VAL A 8 21.45 19.34 41.54
N ALA A 9 22.44 19.05 42.38
CA ALA A 9 23.79 18.65 42.00
C ALA A 9 23.82 17.15 41.69
N LEU A 10 24.35 16.77 40.54
CA LEU A 10 24.66 15.38 40.19
C LEU A 10 26.15 15.14 40.43
N THR A 11 26.45 14.36 41.46
CA THR A 11 27.78 13.91 41.85
C THR A 11 28.19 12.72 40.98
N ALA A 12 29.37 12.82 40.35
CA ALA A 12 30.01 11.74 39.61
C ALA A 12 30.67 10.72 40.55
N CYS A 13 30.47 9.43 40.30
CA CYS A 13 31.21 8.34 40.94
C CYS A 13 31.81 7.40 39.88
N GLY A 14 33.13 7.53 39.70
CA GLY A 14 34.12 6.45 39.82
C GLY A 14 33.89 5.12 39.08
N THR A 15 34.71 4.92 38.05
CA THR A 15 35.09 3.65 37.42
C THR A 15 35.82 2.71 38.38
N ALA A 16 35.50 1.41 38.33
CA ALA A 16 36.36 0.33 38.81
C ALA A 16 36.25 -0.88 37.88
N GLU A 17 37.33 -1.16 37.14
CA GLU A 17 37.52 -2.40 36.35
C GLU A 17 37.84 -3.58 37.28
N PRO A 18 37.23 -4.76 37.07
CA PRO A 18 37.68 -6.00 37.68
C PRO A 18 38.81 -6.66 36.86
N PRO A 19 39.73 -7.40 37.50
CA PRO A 19 40.91 -7.99 36.87
C PRO A 19 40.58 -9.16 35.94
N THR A 20 41.20 -9.14 34.76
CA THR A 20 41.21 -10.22 33.77
C THR A 20 41.83 -11.50 34.35
N ARG A 21 41.01 -12.54 34.51
CA ARG A 21 41.47 -13.90 34.79
C ARG A 21 41.63 -14.63 33.45
N ALA A 22 42.86 -15.03 33.13
CA ALA A 22 43.15 -15.87 31.97
C ALA A 22 42.52 -17.27 32.14
N ILE A 23 41.69 -17.67 31.18
CA ILE A 23 41.13 -19.03 31.07
C ILE A 23 42.01 -19.82 30.10
N PRO A 24 42.41 -21.08 30.42
CA PRO A 24 43.17 -21.94 29.51
C PRO A 24 42.36 -22.26 28.24
N GLN A 25 42.99 -22.15 27.08
CA GLN A 25 42.40 -22.51 25.79
C GLN A 25 42.35 -24.04 25.63
N THR A 26 41.15 -24.59 25.56
CA THR A 26 40.89 -25.94 25.05
C THR A 26 40.74 -25.85 23.51
N PRO A 27 41.39 -26.72 22.72
CA PRO A 27 41.23 -26.71 21.26
C PRO A 27 39.80 -27.16 20.90
N SER A 28 38.99 -26.23 20.38
CA SER A 28 37.64 -26.54 19.90
C SER A 28 37.72 -27.04 18.46
N ALA A 29 37.23 -28.26 18.26
CA ALA A 29 37.06 -28.89 16.96
C ALA A 29 36.14 -28.05 16.06
N GLY A 30 36.44 -28.07 14.75
CA GLY A 30 35.81 -27.23 13.74
C GLY A 30 34.29 -27.22 13.79
N SER A 31 33.71 -26.02 13.79
CA SER A 31 32.28 -25.85 13.54
C SER A 31 31.97 -26.14 12.07
N PRO A 32 30.99 -26.99 11.77
CA PRO A 32 30.52 -27.20 10.41
C PRO A 32 29.93 -25.90 9.88
N GLY A 33 30.37 -25.50 8.69
CA GLY A 33 29.87 -24.32 8.00
C GLY A 33 28.35 -24.36 7.93
N THR A 34 27.73 -23.28 8.38
CA THR A 34 26.30 -23.04 8.22
C THR A 34 26.03 -22.95 6.72
N SER A 35 25.65 -24.07 6.12
CA SER A 35 25.11 -24.11 4.77
C SER A 35 23.82 -23.32 4.82
N THR A 36 23.84 -22.09 4.31
CA THR A 36 22.65 -21.30 4.04
C THR A 36 21.82 -22.13 3.06
N ALA A 37 20.80 -22.84 3.58
CA ALA A 37 19.86 -23.56 2.74
C ALA A 37 19.26 -22.54 1.76
N ALA A 38 19.53 -22.73 0.47
CA ALA A 38 18.91 -21.93 -0.57
C ALA A 38 17.40 -22.01 -0.39
N ALA A 39 16.73 -20.86 -0.39
CA ALA A 39 15.27 -20.82 -0.31
C ALA A 39 14.67 -21.74 -1.38
N PRO A 40 13.66 -22.56 -1.05
CA PRO A 40 13.08 -23.48 -2.01
C PRO A 40 12.58 -22.71 -3.23
N SER A 41 12.94 -23.19 -4.42
CA SER A 41 12.49 -22.59 -5.67
C SER A 41 10.96 -22.55 -5.72
N ALA A 42 10.43 -21.38 -6.02
CA ALA A 42 9.00 -21.15 -6.23
C ALA A 42 8.36 -22.24 -7.11
N PRO A 43 7.20 -22.81 -6.73
CA PRO A 43 6.52 -23.81 -7.55
C PRO A 43 6.14 -23.21 -8.92
N LYS A 44 6.10 -24.05 -9.96
CA LYS A 44 5.73 -23.61 -11.33
C LYS A 44 4.22 -23.64 -11.57
N SER A 45 3.49 -24.41 -10.77
CA SER A 45 2.05 -24.58 -10.82
C SER A 45 1.40 -24.13 -9.52
N CYS A 46 0.08 -23.97 -9.53
CA CYS A 46 -0.69 -23.75 -8.31
C CYS A 46 -0.49 -24.91 -7.32
N PRO A 47 -0.04 -24.63 -6.08
CA PRO A 47 -0.09 -25.60 -5.00
C PRO A 47 -1.51 -26.14 -4.79
N GLY A 48 -1.64 -27.41 -4.40
CA GLY A 48 -2.96 -28.01 -4.15
C GLY A 48 -3.68 -27.44 -2.92
N GLN A 49 -2.94 -26.79 -2.03
CA GLN A 49 -3.43 -26.14 -0.81
C GLN A 49 -2.67 -24.83 -0.59
N TRP A 50 -3.33 -23.87 0.05
CA TRP A 50 -2.70 -22.67 0.58
C TRP A 50 -1.78 -23.05 1.74
N GLY A 51 -0.52 -22.62 1.68
CA GLY A 51 0.51 -23.00 2.65
C GLY A 51 0.84 -21.91 3.66
N GLY A 52 0.10 -20.82 3.69
CA GLY A 52 0.23 -19.78 4.72
C GLY A 52 -0.76 -19.97 5.85
N ASP A 53 -0.43 -19.47 7.02
CA ASP A 53 -1.33 -19.46 8.19
C ASP A 53 -2.18 -18.18 8.28
N GLY A 54 -2.18 -17.36 7.22
CA GLY A 54 -2.78 -16.04 7.20
C GLY A 54 -3.40 -15.70 5.85
N ILE A 55 -4.05 -14.54 5.81
CA ILE A 55 -4.77 -14.04 4.64
C ILE A 55 -3.79 -13.35 3.68
N GLY A 56 -3.72 -13.84 2.45
CA GLY A 56 -2.98 -13.26 1.32
C GLY A 56 -1.45 -13.25 1.41
N GLY A 57 -0.87 -13.41 2.60
CA GLY A 57 0.55 -13.18 2.86
C GLY A 57 1.53 -14.30 2.45
N TRP A 58 1.11 -15.37 1.78
CA TRP A 58 1.96 -16.53 1.54
C TRP A 58 2.53 -16.61 0.13
N VAL A 59 3.83 -16.31 0.02
CA VAL A 59 4.64 -16.46 -1.18
C VAL A 59 6.13 -16.65 -0.83
N PRO A 60 6.90 -17.37 -1.66
CA PRO A 60 8.35 -17.32 -1.59
C PRO A 60 8.88 -15.90 -1.85
N ALA A 61 9.98 -15.52 -1.21
CA ALA A 61 10.62 -14.23 -1.46
C ALA A 61 11.14 -14.13 -2.92
N ALA A 62 10.73 -13.08 -3.63
CA ALA A 62 11.18 -12.76 -4.99
C ALA A 62 12.60 -12.14 -5.05
N SER A 63 13.52 -12.62 -4.21
CA SER A 63 14.87 -12.06 -4.03
C SER A 63 15.76 -12.14 -5.27
N ASP A 64 15.42 -12.98 -6.24
CA ASP A 64 16.12 -13.18 -7.52
C ASP A 64 15.58 -12.30 -8.66
N VAL A 65 14.52 -11.52 -8.40
CA VAL A 65 13.93 -10.61 -9.39
C VAL A 65 14.34 -9.17 -9.11
N ALA A 66 15.14 -8.60 -10.02
CA ALA A 66 15.54 -7.20 -9.94
C ALA A 66 14.31 -6.28 -9.87
N GLY A 67 14.29 -5.37 -8.89
CA GLY A 67 13.19 -4.43 -8.66
C GLY A 67 12.06 -4.95 -7.74
N ALA A 68 12.19 -6.17 -7.20
CA ALA A 68 11.15 -6.78 -6.37
C ALA A 68 11.00 -6.14 -4.97
N ALA A 69 12.00 -5.39 -4.49
CA ALA A 69 11.90 -4.62 -3.25
C ALA A 69 11.12 -3.31 -3.45
N GLU A 70 11.11 -2.78 -4.67
CA GLU A 70 10.51 -1.49 -5.03
C GLU A 70 9.14 -1.66 -5.73
N SER A 71 8.79 -2.88 -6.13
CA SER A 71 7.56 -3.19 -6.85
C SER A 71 7.10 -4.61 -6.56
N LEU A 72 5.78 -4.80 -6.40
CA LEU A 72 5.21 -6.13 -6.27
C LEU A 72 5.41 -6.97 -7.53
N VAL A 73 5.36 -6.34 -8.72
CA VAL A 73 5.55 -7.00 -10.02
C VAL A 73 6.44 -6.12 -10.92
N PRO A 74 7.78 -6.19 -10.81
CA PRO A 74 8.68 -5.43 -11.67
C PRO A 74 8.68 -5.93 -13.11
N GLY A 75 9.03 -5.06 -14.07
CA GLY A 75 9.23 -5.43 -15.48
C GLY A 75 7.95 -5.69 -16.27
N SER A 76 8.02 -6.59 -17.25
CA SER A 76 6.91 -6.87 -18.18
C SER A 76 6.71 -8.37 -18.34
N PRO A 77 5.91 -9.00 -17.45
CA PRO A 77 5.60 -10.42 -17.58
C PRO A 77 4.71 -10.67 -18.80
N VAL A 78 4.90 -11.83 -19.41
CA VAL A 78 4.19 -12.28 -20.62
C VAL A 78 3.03 -13.23 -20.30
N GLU A 79 2.96 -13.69 -19.06
CA GLU A 79 1.94 -14.61 -18.58
C GLU A 79 1.68 -14.38 -17.09
N ALA A 80 0.43 -14.54 -16.67
CA ALA A 80 0.05 -14.63 -15.27
C ALA A 80 -0.81 -15.87 -15.02
N LEU A 81 -0.49 -16.67 -14.00
CA LEU A 81 -1.32 -17.79 -13.52
C LEU A 81 -1.89 -17.42 -12.16
N ILE A 82 -3.22 -17.29 -12.06
CA ILE A 82 -3.94 -16.99 -10.82
C ILE A 82 -4.50 -18.30 -10.26
N CYS A 83 -4.24 -18.55 -8.99
CA CYS A 83 -4.72 -19.69 -8.21
C CYS A 83 -5.66 -19.18 -7.12
N ALA A 84 -6.86 -19.77 -6.99
CA ALA A 84 -7.87 -19.34 -6.03
C ALA A 84 -8.11 -20.40 -4.94
N TYR A 85 -8.07 -19.96 -3.68
CA TYR A 85 -8.21 -20.78 -2.48
C TYR A 85 -9.28 -20.18 -1.57
N PRO A 86 -10.57 -20.49 -1.83
CA PRO A 86 -11.68 -20.00 -1.03
C PRO A 86 -11.68 -20.63 0.36
N GLY A 87 -12.04 -19.83 1.36
CA GLY A 87 -12.12 -20.21 2.77
C GLY A 87 -12.90 -19.18 3.58
N ASP A 88 -12.57 -19.08 4.87
CA ASP A 88 -13.12 -18.09 5.79
C ASP A 88 -12.00 -17.36 6.51
N ASN A 89 -12.24 -16.10 6.87
CA ASN A 89 -11.23 -15.27 7.53
C ASN A 89 -11.07 -15.53 9.04
N THR A 90 -11.78 -16.52 9.60
CA THR A 90 -11.66 -16.90 11.02
C THR A 90 -10.52 -17.88 11.23
N ASN A 91 -10.37 -18.83 10.30
CA ASN A 91 -9.33 -19.87 10.36
C ASN A 91 -8.56 -19.91 9.03
N PRO A 92 -7.81 -18.86 8.69
CA PRO A 92 -7.01 -18.88 7.47
C PRO A 92 -5.95 -19.99 7.53
N GLY A 93 -5.73 -20.66 6.41
CA GLY A 93 -4.73 -21.73 6.28
C GLY A 93 -5.27 -23.06 5.77
N GLY A 94 -4.51 -23.72 4.90
CA GLY A 94 -4.83 -25.05 4.39
C GLY A 94 -6.01 -25.09 3.40
N GLU A 95 -6.50 -23.94 2.93
CA GLU A 95 -7.57 -23.86 1.96
C GLU A 95 -7.19 -24.63 0.69
N ARG A 96 -8.14 -25.39 0.14
CA ARG A 96 -7.88 -26.22 -1.04
C ARG A 96 -7.97 -25.38 -2.31
N LEU A 97 -7.14 -25.71 -3.29
CA LEU A 97 -7.22 -25.11 -4.62
C LEU A 97 -8.61 -25.39 -5.21
N ALA A 98 -9.37 -24.34 -5.48
CA ALA A 98 -10.69 -24.45 -6.10
C ALA A 98 -10.66 -24.21 -7.61
N GLY A 99 -9.69 -23.45 -8.10
CA GLY A 99 -9.58 -23.17 -9.52
C GLY A 99 -8.35 -22.35 -9.89
N THR A 100 -8.10 -22.29 -11.20
CA THR A 100 -6.95 -21.58 -11.77
C THR A 100 -7.36 -20.80 -13.00
N ARG A 101 -6.63 -19.73 -13.30
CA ARG A 101 -6.78 -18.98 -14.56
C ARG A 101 -5.44 -18.50 -15.07
N THR A 102 -5.16 -18.80 -16.33
CA THR A 102 -4.01 -18.24 -17.04
C THR A 102 -4.44 -17.03 -17.86
N LEU A 103 -3.67 -15.94 -17.75
CA LEU A 103 -3.81 -14.71 -18.50
C LEU A 103 -2.55 -14.55 -19.38
N LYS A 104 -2.72 -14.55 -20.70
CA LYS A 104 -1.65 -14.20 -21.65
C LYS A 104 -1.79 -12.75 -22.10
N ASP A 105 -2.91 -12.42 -22.73
CA ASP A 105 -3.20 -11.08 -23.28
C ASP A 105 -3.56 -10.02 -22.22
N GLY A 106 -3.24 -10.29 -20.96
CA GLY A 106 -3.69 -9.51 -19.82
C GLY A 106 -2.75 -9.53 -18.61
N ALA A 107 -1.68 -10.34 -18.68
CA ALA A 107 -0.65 -10.41 -17.65
C ALA A 107 0.00 -9.04 -17.42
N GLY A 108 0.33 -8.34 -18.50
CA GLY A 108 0.95 -7.02 -18.42
C GLY A 108 0.06 -5.97 -17.74
N GLN A 109 -1.27 -6.02 -17.93
CA GLN A 109 -2.18 -5.07 -17.26
C GLN A 109 -2.25 -5.35 -15.76
N LEU A 110 -2.47 -6.61 -15.37
CA LEU A 110 -2.51 -6.98 -13.96
C LEU A 110 -1.17 -6.69 -13.26
N ALA A 111 -0.06 -6.99 -13.94
CA ALA A 111 1.28 -6.68 -13.47
C ALA A 111 1.49 -5.18 -13.28
N ARG A 112 1.03 -4.34 -14.21
CA ARG A 112 1.07 -2.88 -14.04
C ARG A 112 0.25 -2.44 -12.84
N ASP A 113 -0.99 -2.90 -12.71
CA ASP A 113 -1.88 -2.49 -11.62
C ASP A 113 -1.28 -2.83 -10.24
N LEU A 114 -0.71 -4.03 -10.09
CA LEU A 114 -0.02 -4.45 -8.86
C LEU A 114 1.34 -3.75 -8.70
N GLY A 115 2.07 -3.56 -9.79
CA GLY A 115 3.37 -2.91 -9.80
C GLY A 115 3.28 -1.45 -9.35
N TYR A 116 2.18 -0.76 -9.62
CA TYR A 116 1.95 0.61 -9.16
C TYR A 116 1.49 0.72 -7.71
N LEU A 117 1.25 -0.37 -6.99
CA LEU A 117 0.88 -0.25 -5.58
C LEU A 117 2.05 0.33 -4.76
N PRO A 118 1.75 1.14 -3.73
CA PRO A 118 2.75 1.59 -2.77
C PRO A 118 3.33 0.39 -2.02
N VAL A 119 4.67 0.29 -1.99
CA VAL A 119 5.36 -0.75 -1.20
C VAL A 119 5.93 -0.14 0.08
N GLY A 120 5.98 -0.95 1.14
CA GLY A 120 6.57 -0.56 2.43
C GLY A 120 5.58 -0.10 3.49
N SER A 121 4.27 -0.05 3.18
CA SER A 121 3.23 0.05 4.19
C SER A 121 2.71 -1.36 4.49
N THR A 122 3.15 -1.95 5.61
CA THR A 122 2.66 -3.26 6.06
C THR A 122 1.49 -3.15 7.03
N ASP A 123 1.25 -1.97 7.59
CA ASP A 123 0.12 -1.74 8.49
C ASP A 123 -1.15 -1.51 7.67
N SER A 124 -2.05 -2.50 7.71
CA SER A 124 -3.39 -2.43 7.13
C SER A 124 -4.43 -1.76 8.04
N GLY A 125 -4.02 -1.28 9.23
CA GLY A 125 -4.93 -0.81 10.27
C GLY A 125 -5.60 -1.96 11.04
N ALA A 126 -6.57 -1.62 11.90
CA ALA A 126 -7.32 -2.61 12.67
C ALA A 126 -8.41 -3.27 11.82
N CYS A 127 -8.32 -4.59 11.66
CA CYS A 127 -9.24 -5.40 10.87
C CYS A 127 -10.13 -6.21 11.82
N THR A 128 -11.38 -5.77 12.01
CA THR A 128 -12.21 -6.22 13.14
C THR A 128 -13.37 -7.15 12.78
N ALA A 129 -13.78 -7.25 11.51
CA ALA A 129 -14.84 -8.17 11.10
C ALA A 129 -14.29 -9.59 10.93
N MET A 130 -14.69 -10.49 11.82
CA MET A 130 -14.38 -11.92 11.74
C MET A 130 -15.61 -12.70 11.26
N GLY A 131 -15.39 -13.90 10.70
CA GLY A 131 -16.49 -14.80 10.30
C GLY A 131 -17.02 -14.59 8.89
N GLY A 132 -16.27 -13.92 8.01
CA GLY A 132 -16.67 -13.66 6.63
C GLY A 132 -16.02 -14.59 5.60
N PRO A 133 -16.63 -14.74 4.40
CA PRO A 133 -15.98 -15.41 3.29
C PRO A 133 -14.68 -14.71 2.91
N MET A 134 -13.70 -15.51 2.51
CA MET A 134 -12.41 -15.04 2.03
C MET A 134 -11.95 -15.91 0.86
N THR A 135 -11.18 -15.35 -0.05
CA THR A 135 -10.45 -16.11 -1.07
C THR A 135 -9.00 -15.66 -1.10
N ASN A 136 -8.10 -16.55 -0.71
CA ASN A 136 -6.67 -16.37 -0.89
C ASN A 136 -6.32 -16.56 -2.37
N TYR A 137 -5.47 -15.67 -2.88
CA TYR A 137 -4.97 -15.70 -4.23
C TYR A 137 -3.46 -15.82 -4.25
N LEU A 138 -3.00 -16.70 -5.13
CA LEU A 138 -1.59 -16.86 -5.44
C LEU A 138 -1.42 -16.63 -6.95
N ILE A 139 -0.61 -15.63 -7.34
CA ILE A 139 -0.48 -15.17 -8.73
C ILE A 139 0.97 -15.33 -9.18
N ARG A 140 1.23 -16.23 -10.13
CA ARG A 140 2.57 -16.38 -10.74
C ARG A 140 2.67 -15.47 -11.94
N PHE A 141 3.67 -14.60 -11.99
CA PHE A 141 4.03 -13.87 -13.20
C PHE A 141 5.23 -14.53 -13.87
N GLY A 142 5.11 -14.88 -15.15
CA GLY A 142 6.16 -15.44 -15.98
C GLY A 142 6.75 -14.40 -16.93
N TYR A 143 8.08 -14.38 -17.05
CA TYR A 143 8.82 -13.47 -17.92
C TYR A 143 9.34 -14.17 -19.17
N ALA A 144 9.59 -13.39 -20.23
CA ALA A 144 10.07 -13.92 -21.51
C ALA A 144 11.45 -14.63 -21.41
N ASP A 145 12.26 -14.27 -20.42
CA ASP A 145 13.57 -14.87 -20.12
C ASP A 145 13.48 -16.14 -19.28
N GLY A 146 12.27 -16.62 -18.98
CA GLY A 146 12.02 -17.84 -18.21
C GLY A 146 11.96 -17.64 -16.69
N ARG A 147 12.25 -16.45 -16.18
CA ARG A 147 12.08 -16.13 -14.75
C ARG A 147 10.60 -16.07 -14.36
N SER A 148 10.35 -16.13 -13.06
CA SER A 148 9.01 -15.89 -12.51
C SER A 148 9.03 -15.41 -11.08
N LEU A 149 7.99 -14.69 -10.69
CA LEU A 149 7.71 -14.34 -9.31
C LEU A 149 6.29 -14.74 -8.92
N TRP A 150 6.05 -14.86 -7.62
CA TRP A 150 4.72 -15.03 -7.06
C TRP A 150 4.29 -13.77 -6.32
N VAL A 151 3.00 -13.46 -6.42
CA VAL A 151 2.32 -12.46 -5.59
C VAL A 151 1.21 -13.16 -4.82
N GLY A 152 1.15 -12.94 -3.52
CA GLY A 152 0.08 -13.35 -2.63
C GLY A 152 -0.85 -12.16 -2.36
N SER A 153 -2.15 -12.42 -2.31
CA SER A 153 -3.19 -11.45 -1.92
C SER A 153 -4.45 -12.19 -1.48
N ALA A 154 -5.49 -11.46 -1.06
CA ALA A 154 -6.81 -12.05 -0.84
C ALA A 154 -7.95 -11.05 -1.09
N GLU A 155 -9.12 -11.59 -1.40
CA GLU A 155 -10.40 -10.91 -1.23
C GLU A 155 -10.99 -11.34 0.11
N GLU A 156 -11.39 -10.40 0.95
CA GLU A 156 -12.06 -10.69 2.21
C GLU A 156 -12.87 -9.50 2.70
N VAL A 157 -13.80 -9.76 3.62
CA VAL A 157 -14.86 -8.81 4.01
C VAL A 157 -14.37 -7.53 4.72
N ASN A 158 -13.16 -7.48 5.29
CA ASN A 158 -12.61 -6.28 5.93
C ASN A 158 -11.88 -5.34 4.97
N HIS A 159 -11.58 -5.79 3.75
CA HIS A 159 -10.75 -5.06 2.80
C HIS A 159 -9.36 -4.68 3.37
N CYS A 160 -8.79 -5.60 4.15
CA CYS A 160 -7.54 -5.47 4.90
C CYS A 160 -6.41 -6.35 4.39
N ALA A 161 -6.70 -7.28 3.48
CA ALA A 161 -5.70 -8.23 2.99
C ALA A 161 -4.48 -7.50 2.39
N MET A 162 -3.30 -7.86 2.90
CA MET A 162 -2.03 -7.40 2.33
C MET A 162 -1.77 -8.09 0.99
N THR A 163 -1.12 -7.38 0.08
CA THR A 163 -0.54 -7.96 -1.13
C THR A 163 0.97 -7.95 -1.06
N THR A 164 1.63 -9.06 -1.35
CA THR A 164 3.09 -9.23 -1.17
C THR A 164 3.71 -10.12 -2.24
N ASN A 165 4.97 -9.88 -2.59
CA ASN A 165 5.78 -10.80 -3.40
C ASN A 165 6.85 -11.54 -2.57
N GLY A 166 6.70 -11.51 -1.24
CA GLY A 166 7.61 -12.11 -0.27
C GLY A 166 8.89 -11.30 -0.01
N THR A 167 9.15 -10.25 -0.78
CA THR A 167 10.25 -9.29 -0.57
C THR A 167 9.71 -7.90 -0.20
N ALA A 168 8.64 -7.46 -0.84
CA ALA A 168 7.93 -6.23 -0.58
C ALA A 168 6.43 -6.51 -0.35
N GLY A 169 5.79 -5.65 0.44
CA GLY A 169 4.37 -5.71 0.75
C GLY A 169 3.67 -4.36 0.58
N SER A 170 2.37 -4.42 0.32
CA SER A 170 1.44 -3.29 0.19
C SER A 170 0.20 -3.56 1.03
N SER A 171 -0.17 -2.61 1.89
CA SER A 171 -1.45 -2.59 2.60
C SER A 171 -2.62 -2.06 1.77
N THR A 172 -2.39 -1.63 0.52
CA THR A 172 -3.48 -1.24 -0.38
C THR A 172 -4.28 -2.47 -0.79
N TYR A 173 -5.57 -2.49 -0.43
CA TYR A 173 -6.48 -3.58 -0.78
C TYR A 173 -6.77 -3.62 -2.28
N VAL A 174 -6.58 -4.81 -2.86
CA VAL A 174 -6.83 -5.09 -4.28
C VAL A 174 -7.59 -6.40 -4.52
N GLY A 175 -8.14 -6.99 -3.47
CA GLY A 175 -8.82 -8.29 -3.51
C GLY A 175 -9.91 -8.36 -4.60
N ASP A 176 -10.82 -7.38 -4.62
CA ASP A 176 -11.92 -7.34 -5.60
C ASP A 176 -11.42 -7.35 -7.06
N ARG A 177 -10.30 -6.66 -7.31
CA ARG A 177 -9.72 -6.57 -8.65
C ARG A 177 -9.05 -7.86 -9.07
N ILE A 178 -8.41 -8.56 -8.14
CA ILE A 178 -7.84 -9.88 -8.38
C ILE A 178 -8.97 -10.89 -8.62
N THR A 179 -10.05 -10.83 -7.82
CA THR A 179 -11.26 -11.63 -8.04
C THR A 179 -11.86 -11.37 -9.42
N ASP A 180 -11.94 -10.12 -9.86
CA ASP A 180 -12.41 -9.79 -11.21
C ASP A 180 -11.46 -10.32 -12.30
N ALA A 181 -10.15 -10.15 -12.14
CA ALA A 181 -9.15 -10.72 -13.05
C ALA A 181 -9.25 -12.25 -13.14
N TYR A 182 -9.51 -12.92 -12.02
CA TYR A 182 -9.73 -14.35 -11.94
C TYR A 182 -11.07 -14.79 -12.56
N ARG A 183 -12.18 -14.09 -12.32
CA ARG A 183 -13.52 -14.50 -12.79
C ARG A 183 -13.79 -14.11 -14.24
N LYS A 184 -13.35 -12.93 -14.65
CA LYS A 184 -13.70 -12.31 -15.94
C LYS A 184 -12.49 -12.19 -16.87
N GLY A 185 -11.27 -12.28 -16.35
CA GLY A 185 -10.07 -11.81 -17.04
C GLY A 185 -9.78 -10.35 -16.66
N PRO A 186 -8.59 -9.81 -16.98
CA PRO A 186 -8.27 -8.44 -16.64
C PRO A 186 -9.25 -7.52 -17.35
N ALA A 187 -9.74 -6.53 -16.63
CA ALA A 187 -10.50 -5.47 -17.25
C ALA A 187 -9.63 -4.86 -18.36
N THR A 188 -10.12 -4.86 -19.60
CA THR A 188 -9.69 -3.82 -20.54
C THR A 188 -9.92 -2.53 -19.79
N SER A 189 -8.90 -1.67 -19.69
CA SER A 189 -8.90 -0.39 -19.00
C SER A 189 -10.05 0.51 -19.47
N ALA A 190 -11.26 0.16 -19.07
CA ALA A 190 -12.40 1.04 -19.06
C ALA A 190 -12.03 2.00 -17.95
N ARG A 191 -11.35 3.09 -18.37
CA ARG A 191 -11.22 4.33 -17.63
C ARG A 191 -12.46 4.43 -16.76
N GLU A 192 -12.27 4.27 -15.46
CA GLU A 192 -13.37 4.15 -14.53
C GLU A 192 -14.36 5.28 -14.85
N LYS A 193 -15.62 4.93 -15.14
CA LYS A 193 -16.56 5.85 -15.81
C LYS A 193 -16.70 7.17 -15.06
N ASP A 194 -16.42 7.13 -13.76
CA ASP A 194 -16.33 8.30 -12.91
C ASP A 194 -14.99 8.35 -12.13
N PRO A 195 -14.03 9.22 -12.53
CA PRO A 195 -12.77 9.39 -11.80
C PRO A 195 -12.98 9.88 -10.36
N CYS A 196 -14.14 10.47 -10.06
CA CYS A 196 -14.46 10.95 -8.71
C CYS A 196 -14.80 9.81 -7.74
N ARG A 197 -15.00 8.59 -8.23
CA ARG A 197 -15.25 7.40 -7.40
C ARG A 197 -14.00 6.56 -7.18
N THR A 198 -12.98 6.71 -8.03
CA THR A 198 -11.73 5.97 -7.89
C THR A 198 -11.01 6.33 -6.60
N TRP A 199 -10.65 5.31 -5.83
CA TRP A 199 -9.70 5.39 -4.72
C TRP A 199 -8.60 4.39 -4.99
N MET A 200 -7.42 4.88 -5.34
CA MET A 200 -6.24 4.05 -5.51
C MET A 200 -5.03 4.78 -5.00
N ALA A 201 -4.31 4.10 -4.10
CA ALA A 201 -2.97 4.49 -3.80
C ALA A 201 -2.03 4.05 -4.95
N ARG A 202 -1.02 4.87 -5.27
CA ARG A 202 0.08 4.53 -6.18
C ARG A 202 1.43 4.66 -5.50
N ARG A 203 2.44 4.02 -6.08
CA ARG A 203 3.83 4.09 -5.67
C ARG A 203 4.29 5.54 -5.50
N GLY A 204 4.94 5.81 -4.38
CA GLY A 204 5.38 7.15 -4.00
C GLY A 204 4.38 7.88 -3.09
N GLN A 205 3.12 7.48 -3.02
CA GLN A 205 2.14 8.11 -2.12
C GLN A 205 2.41 7.87 -0.63
N ASN A 206 3.24 6.86 -0.31
CA ASN A 206 3.74 6.62 1.04
C ASN A 206 4.87 7.58 1.45
N ALA A 207 5.46 8.32 0.49
CA ALA A 207 6.55 9.26 0.72
C ALA A 207 6.16 10.72 0.44
N ARG A 208 5.15 10.96 -0.41
CA ARG A 208 4.66 12.29 -0.80
C ARG A 208 3.13 12.28 -0.92
N MET A 209 2.47 13.39 -0.62
CA MET A 209 1.02 13.50 -0.75
C MET A 209 0.58 13.25 -2.21
N VAL A 210 1.32 13.83 -3.16
CA VAL A 210 1.16 13.64 -4.61
C VAL A 210 2.52 13.23 -5.22
N PRO A 211 2.62 12.08 -5.90
CA PRO A 211 3.84 11.70 -6.61
C PRO A 211 4.27 12.70 -7.70
N ASP A 212 5.53 12.59 -8.11
CA ASP A 212 6.12 13.53 -9.06
C ASP A 212 5.48 13.46 -10.45
N GLU A 213 5.56 14.59 -11.17
CA GLU A 213 5.15 14.76 -12.56
C GLU A 213 3.67 14.47 -12.89
N PRO A 214 2.70 15.02 -12.13
CA PRO A 214 1.30 14.95 -12.55
C PRO A 214 1.10 15.70 -13.87
N THR A 215 0.31 15.11 -14.77
CA THR A 215 0.01 15.65 -16.10
C THR A 215 -1.38 16.27 -16.20
N SER A 216 -2.29 15.91 -15.30
CA SER A 216 -3.65 16.46 -15.24
C SER A 216 -4.20 16.42 -13.82
N LEU A 217 -5.25 17.20 -13.59
CA LEU A 217 -5.99 17.22 -12.33
C LEU A 217 -7.48 17.21 -12.63
N VAL A 218 -8.23 16.36 -11.93
CA VAL A 218 -9.70 16.45 -11.84
C VAL A 218 -10.05 16.81 -10.41
N VAL A 219 -10.74 17.93 -10.21
CA VAL A 219 -11.27 18.34 -8.91
C VAL A 219 -12.72 17.92 -8.85
N CYS A 220 -13.01 16.99 -7.95
CA CYS A 220 -14.34 16.47 -7.70
C CYS A 220 -14.87 17.06 -6.41
N ARG A 221 -16.10 17.59 -6.44
CA ARG A 221 -16.86 17.93 -5.25
C ARG A 221 -17.80 16.79 -4.93
N LEU A 222 -17.55 16.13 -3.81
CA LEU A 222 -18.36 14.99 -3.40
C LEU A 222 -19.67 15.48 -2.78
N ASP A 223 -20.76 14.83 -3.17
CA ASP A 223 -22.07 15.05 -2.57
C ASP A 223 -22.14 14.24 -1.26
N PRO A 224 -22.36 14.88 -0.10
CA PRO A 224 -22.53 14.19 1.17
C PRO A 224 -23.67 13.15 1.18
N GLN A 225 -24.66 13.31 0.28
CA GLN A 225 -25.82 12.42 0.14
C GLN A 225 -25.59 11.28 -0.86
N GLY A 226 -24.37 11.14 -1.40
CA GLY A 226 -24.03 10.06 -2.35
C GLY A 226 -24.52 10.29 -3.78
N GLY A 227 -24.94 11.52 -4.10
CA GLY A 227 -25.26 11.95 -5.46
C GLY A 227 -24.06 11.96 -6.40
N GLN A 228 -24.29 12.33 -7.67
CA GLN A 228 -23.23 12.45 -8.65
C GLN A 228 -22.32 13.63 -8.30
N ALA A 229 -21.01 13.37 -8.19
CA ALA A 229 -20.04 14.43 -7.93
C ALA A 229 -19.98 15.42 -9.10
N SER A 230 -20.01 16.72 -8.81
CA SER A 230 -19.62 17.71 -9.80
C SER A 230 -18.11 17.69 -9.96
N ARG A 231 -17.61 17.99 -11.17
CA ARG A 231 -16.18 17.91 -11.48
C ARG A 231 -15.70 19.01 -12.40
N THR A 232 -14.44 19.39 -12.24
CA THR A 232 -13.73 20.30 -13.15
C THR A 232 -12.35 19.72 -13.47
N GLU A 233 -11.94 19.80 -14.73
CA GLU A 233 -10.67 19.26 -15.21
C GLU A 233 -9.67 20.39 -15.46
N TYR A 234 -8.41 20.14 -15.14
CA TYR A 234 -7.31 21.08 -15.26
C TYR A 234 -6.09 20.42 -15.91
N GLY A 235 -5.31 21.23 -16.62
CA GLY A 235 -4.07 20.81 -17.27
C GLY A 235 -2.88 20.68 -16.34
N THR A 236 -1.73 20.37 -16.94
CA THR A 236 -0.47 20.05 -16.25
C THR A 236 0.01 21.14 -15.29
N ASP A 237 -0.07 22.42 -15.67
CA ASP A 237 0.46 23.51 -14.84
C ASP A 237 -0.27 23.62 -13.49
N VAL A 238 -1.60 23.56 -13.51
CA VAL A 238 -2.42 23.57 -12.29
C VAL A 238 -2.17 22.32 -11.45
N ALA A 239 -2.06 21.15 -12.11
CA ALA A 239 -1.77 19.90 -11.43
C ALA A 239 -0.42 19.96 -10.69
N ARG A 240 0.63 20.45 -11.34
CA ARG A 240 1.97 20.58 -10.74
C ARG A 240 2.02 21.63 -9.63
N GLN A 241 1.33 22.75 -9.80
CA GLN A 241 1.24 23.79 -8.78
C GLN A 241 0.56 23.25 -7.52
N LEU A 242 -0.61 22.63 -7.65
CA LEU A 242 -1.33 22.08 -6.51
C LEU A 242 -0.60 20.92 -5.85
N ALA A 243 0.06 20.05 -6.63
CA ALA A 243 0.92 19.00 -6.09
C ALA A 243 2.08 19.57 -5.26
N THR A 244 2.67 20.69 -5.69
CA THR A 244 3.72 21.40 -4.93
C THR A 244 3.17 21.92 -3.61
N THR A 245 1.99 22.56 -3.62
CA THR A 245 1.32 23.02 -2.39
C THR A 245 1.06 21.85 -1.42
N LEU A 246 0.51 20.74 -1.92
CA LEU A 246 0.19 19.55 -1.11
C LEU A 246 1.45 18.86 -0.55
N ASN A 247 2.53 18.81 -1.31
CA ASN A 247 3.78 18.18 -0.89
C ASN A 247 4.64 19.07 0.03
N ALA A 248 4.28 20.35 0.20
CA ALA A 248 4.93 21.25 1.14
C ALA A 248 4.36 21.14 2.57
N LEU A 249 3.24 20.42 2.74
CA LEU A 249 2.63 20.19 4.05
C LEU A 249 3.47 19.22 4.90
N ASP A 250 3.43 19.40 6.22
CA ASP A 250 4.02 18.46 7.16
C ASP A 250 3.18 17.19 7.24
N THR A 251 3.59 16.15 6.50
CA THR A 251 2.85 14.89 6.42
C THR A 251 3.26 13.89 7.51
N ARG A 252 2.29 13.08 7.96
CA ARG A 252 2.51 11.91 8.80
C ARG A 252 1.79 10.68 8.21
N PRO A 253 2.14 9.45 8.62
CA PRO A 253 1.34 8.27 8.27
C PRO A 253 -0.15 8.48 8.60
N SER A 254 -1.00 8.07 7.66
CA SER A 254 -2.46 8.13 7.80
C SER A 254 -2.92 7.07 8.80
N ASP A 255 -3.77 7.48 9.74
CA ASP A 255 -4.60 6.56 10.52
C ASP A 255 -6.02 6.43 9.92
N ASN A 256 -6.24 7.06 8.76
CA ASN A 256 -7.51 7.16 8.05
C ASN A 256 -8.65 7.72 8.91
N SER A 257 -8.30 8.53 9.92
CA SER A 257 -9.25 9.21 10.79
C SER A 257 -9.10 10.73 10.66
N CYS A 258 -10.19 11.44 10.94
CA CYS A 258 -10.13 12.86 11.17
C CYS A 258 -11.09 13.24 12.28
N ARG A 259 -10.70 14.24 13.08
CA ARG A 259 -11.57 14.82 14.08
C ARG A 259 -12.30 16.00 13.46
N GLN A 260 -13.62 15.98 13.51
CA GLN A 260 -14.43 17.12 13.08
C GLN A 260 -14.07 18.34 13.92
N THR A 261 -13.89 19.47 13.24
CA THR A 261 -13.66 20.77 13.86
C THR A 261 -14.99 21.30 14.39
N GLU A 262 -15.02 21.68 15.67
CA GLU A 262 -16.24 22.17 16.31
C GLU A 262 -16.76 23.44 15.61
N GLY A 263 -18.06 23.49 15.33
CA GLY A 263 -18.70 24.61 14.64
C GLY A 263 -18.40 24.72 13.14
N ALA A 264 -17.60 23.82 12.57
CA ALA A 264 -17.40 23.76 11.13
C ALA A 264 -18.63 23.11 10.46
N ASP A 265 -19.17 23.78 9.45
CA ASP A 265 -20.12 23.18 8.52
C ASP A 265 -19.45 21.91 7.93
N PRO A 266 -20.10 20.73 7.92
CA PRO A 266 -19.60 19.54 7.24
C PRO A 266 -19.26 19.78 5.76
N GLY A 267 -19.58 20.95 5.21
CA GLY A 267 -18.73 21.64 4.25
C GLY A 267 -18.53 20.89 2.94
N VAL A 268 -17.54 21.36 2.16
CA VAL A 268 -17.23 20.80 0.85
C VAL A 268 -16.14 19.74 1.00
N ILE A 269 -16.48 18.48 0.71
CA ILE A 269 -15.48 17.42 0.56
C ILE A 269 -14.98 17.46 -0.88
N LEU A 270 -13.69 17.68 -1.05
CA LEU A 270 -13.04 17.65 -2.35
C LEU A 270 -12.21 16.37 -2.50
N ARG A 271 -12.27 15.79 -3.70
CA ARG A 271 -11.34 14.75 -4.14
C ARG A 271 -10.55 15.30 -5.32
N LEU A 272 -9.24 15.35 -5.14
CA LEU A 272 -8.27 15.81 -6.12
C LEU A 272 -7.66 14.59 -6.79
N VAL A 273 -7.97 14.36 -8.06
CA VAL A 273 -7.51 13.19 -8.82
C VAL A 273 -6.42 13.63 -9.79
N PHE A 274 -5.18 13.27 -9.49
CA PHE A 274 -4.02 13.58 -10.32
C PHE A 274 -3.78 12.47 -11.33
N GLY A 275 -3.74 12.81 -12.62
CA GLY A 275 -3.38 11.90 -13.71
C GLY A 275 -1.90 11.97 -14.03
N TYR A 276 -1.38 10.90 -14.63
CA TYR A 276 0.02 10.77 -15.04
C TYR A 276 0.10 10.26 -16.48
N ALA A 277 1.26 10.46 -17.11
CA ALA A 277 1.54 9.90 -18.43
C ALA A 277 1.54 8.37 -18.42
N ASP A 278 1.95 7.76 -17.30
CA ASP A 278 1.99 6.32 -17.11
C ASP A 278 1.49 5.91 -15.72
N GLY A 279 0.77 4.79 -15.68
CA GLY A 279 0.16 4.22 -14.48
C GLY A 279 -1.19 4.82 -14.07
N PRO A 280 -1.73 4.36 -12.92
CA PRO A 280 -3.02 4.80 -12.42
C PRO A 280 -2.95 6.24 -11.87
N PRO A 281 -4.09 6.95 -11.86
CA PRO A 281 -4.19 8.23 -11.18
C PRO A 281 -4.07 8.05 -9.66
N THR A 282 -3.81 9.16 -8.96
CA THR A 282 -3.84 9.22 -7.49
C THR A 282 -4.92 10.15 -7.00
N ALA A 283 -5.55 9.79 -5.89
CA ALA A 283 -6.50 10.66 -5.21
C ALA A 283 -5.89 11.27 -3.95
N VAL A 284 -6.20 12.54 -3.70
CA VAL A 284 -6.03 13.23 -2.42
C VAL A 284 -7.38 13.78 -1.99
N MET A 285 -7.80 13.46 -0.78
CA MET A 285 -9.03 13.97 -0.18
C MET A 285 -8.72 15.23 0.64
N VAL A 286 -9.56 16.25 0.49
CA VAL A 286 -9.51 17.48 1.28
C VAL A 286 -10.87 17.69 1.95
N GLN A 287 -10.87 17.73 3.27
CA GLN A 287 -12.03 17.91 4.14
C GLN A 287 -11.78 19.09 5.07
N ALA A 288 -12.17 20.29 4.65
CA ALA A 288 -11.85 21.53 5.36
C ALA A 288 -12.42 21.60 6.80
N PHE A 289 -13.42 20.77 7.12
CA PHE A 289 -14.03 20.68 8.44
C PHE A 289 -13.37 19.64 9.36
N CYS A 290 -12.26 19.02 8.94
CA CYS A 290 -11.61 17.94 9.65
C CYS A 290 -10.15 18.25 10.00
N THR A 291 -9.61 17.66 11.06
CA THR A 291 -8.18 17.69 11.40
C THR A 291 -7.68 16.26 11.62
N PRO A 292 -6.70 15.76 10.83
CA PRO A 292 -6.10 16.40 9.67
C PRO A 292 -7.10 16.60 8.52
N SER A 293 -6.91 17.66 7.71
CA SER A 293 -7.86 18.03 6.65
C SER A 293 -7.48 17.48 5.28
N VAL A 294 -6.29 16.89 5.13
CA VAL A 294 -5.76 16.34 3.88
C VAL A 294 -5.35 14.90 4.08
N ASN A 295 -5.76 14.01 3.18
CA ASN A 295 -5.45 12.58 3.27
C ASN A 295 -5.33 11.93 1.87
N ASN A 296 -4.29 11.14 1.62
CA ASN A 296 -4.12 10.40 0.35
C ASN A 296 -4.30 8.86 0.49
N GLY A 297 -4.75 8.40 1.65
CA GLY A 297 -4.90 7.01 2.08
C GLY A 297 -3.71 6.45 2.84
N LEU A 298 -2.51 7.02 2.66
CA LEU A 298 -1.26 6.56 3.29
C LEU A 298 -0.60 7.63 4.14
N LEU A 299 -0.76 8.88 3.75
CA LEU A 299 -0.28 10.07 4.42
C LEU A 299 -1.46 11.01 4.70
N GLN A 300 -1.34 11.74 5.80
CA GLN A 300 -2.26 12.79 6.18
C GLN A 300 -1.52 14.03 6.65
N ALA A 301 -2.14 15.18 6.51
CA ALA A 301 -1.57 16.46 6.92
C ALA A 301 -2.67 17.46 7.33
N ASP A 302 -2.30 18.40 8.18
CA ASP A 302 -3.12 19.57 8.46
C ASP A 302 -3.02 20.53 7.26
N GLY A 303 -4.15 20.84 6.63
CA GLY A 303 -4.20 21.80 5.54
C GLY A 303 -4.08 23.24 6.06
N ASP A 304 -3.41 24.08 5.30
CA ASP A 304 -3.30 25.51 5.57
C ASP A 304 -4.35 26.34 4.79
N ASP A 305 -4.50 27.61 5.16
CA ASP A 305 -5.43 28.53 4.50
C ASP A 305 -5.15 28.64 2.99
N ARG A 306 -3.87 28.56 2.60
CA ARG A 306 -3.46 28.62 1.20
C ARG A 306 -4.03 27.45 0.41
N LEU A 307 -3.89 26.23 0.90
CA LEU A 307 -4.46 25.04 0.27
C LEU A 307 -5.99 25.16 0.20
N HIS A 308 -6.64 25.57 1.29
CA HIS A 308 -8.11 25.67 1.32
C HIS A 308 -8.64 26.70 0.32
N GLN A 309 -7.97 27.85 0.18
CA GLN A 309 -8.30 28.85 -0.84
C GLN A 309 -8.06 28.32 -2.25
N GLU A 310 -6.91 27.67 -2.49
CA GLU A 310 -6.57 27.11 -3.80
C GLU A 310 -7.57 26.03 -4.22
N ALA A 311 -7.87 25.08 -3.33
CA ALA A 311 -8.81 24.00 -3.59
C ALA A 311 -10.24 24.52 -3.80
N THR A 312 -10.69 25.51 -3.02
CA THR A 312 -12.02 26.15 -3.20
C THR A 312 -12.12 26.88 -4.53
N ARG A 313 -11.07 27.60 -4.95
CA ARG A 313 -11.02 28.28 -6.25
C ARG A 313 -11.13 27.29 -7.42
N LEU A 314 -10.53 26.11 -7.28
CA LEU A 314 -10.54 25.07 -8.29
C LEU A 314 -11.79 24.18 -8.23
N ALA A 315 -12.58 24.27 -7.16
CA ALA A 315 -13.75 23.44 -6.99
C ALA A 315 -14.82 23.76 -8.04
N PRO A 316 -15.54 22.75 -8.55
CA PRO A 316 -16.72 22.97 -9.37
C PRO A 316 -17.77 23.75 -8.56
N ARG A 317 -18.35 24.77 -9.20
CA ARG A 317 -19.39 25.62 -8.61
C ARG A 317 -20.68 24.84 -8.41
#